data_AF-A0A453BQI1-F1
#
_entry.id   AF-A0A453BQI1-F1
#
_cell.length_a   1.000
_cell.length_b   1.000
_cell.length_c   1.000
_cell.angle_alpha   90.00
_cell.angle_beta   90.00
_cell.angle_gamma   90.00
#
_symmetry.space_group_name_H-M   'P 1'
#
loop_
_entity.id
_entity.type
_entity.pdbx_description
1 polymer ?
#
loop_
_entity_poly.entity_id
_entity_poly.type
_entity_poly.pdbx_seq_one_letter_code
_entity_poly.pdbx_strand_id
1 'polypeptide(L)'
;MRTQDCINRIITLEGMDRLSGVMDDRGKFIYISIEEMQAVADYIRKHGRVSISHLANNSNEFIDLEPKPLYDEKEESHQDESAP
;
A
#
# COMPACT_ATOMS: atom_id res chain seq x y z
N MET A 1 7.68 17.53 9.74
CA MET A 1 7.28 16.40 10.62
C MET A 1 8.54 15.80 11.19
N ARG A 2 8.63 15.49 12.50
CA ARG A 2 9.77 14.68 12.98
C ARG A 2 9.54 13.23 12.56
N THR A 3 10.61 12.49 12.30
CA THR A 3 10.54 11.06 11.92
C THR A 3 9.68 10.25 12.89
N GLN A 4 9.75 10.56 14.18
CA GLN A 4 8.96 9.88 15.21
C GLN A 4 7.46 10.15 15.12
N ASP A 5 7.05 11.37 14.74
CA ASP A 5 5.62 11.71 14.58
C ASP A 5 5.01 10.94 13.40
N CYS A 6 5.80 10.79 12.34
CA CYS A 6 5.52 9.97 11.16
C CYS A 6 5.22 8.52 11.54
N ILE A 7 6.15 7.91 12.29
CA ILE A 7 6.06 6.52 12.75
C ILE A 7 4.83 6.34 13.65
N ASN A 8 4.65 7.23 14.62
CA ASN A 8 3.51 7.16 15.54
C ASN A 8 2.17 7.27 14.78
N ARG A 9 2.12 8.05 13.70
CA ARG A 9 0.93 8.18 12.85
C ARG A 9 0.64 6.89 12.07
N ILE A 10 1.64 6.23 11.53
CA ILE A 10 1.48 4.92 10.86
C ILE A 10 0.93 3.89 11.86
N ILE A 11 1.58 3.74 13.02
CA ILE A 11 1.15 2.80 14.07
C ILE A 11 -0.29 3.08 14.51
N THR A 12 -0.66 4.35 14.67
CA THR A 12 -2.02 4.74 15.04
C THR A 12 -3.03 4.36 13.94
N LEU A 13 -2.67 4.55 12.66
CA LEU A 13 -3.56 4.21 11.54
C LEU A 13 -3.71 2.70 11.36
N GLU A 14 -2.63 1.94 11.55
CA GLU A 14 -2.69 0.46 11.60
C GLU A 14 -3.55 -0.02 12.76
N GLY A 15 -3.38 0.56 13.97
CA GLY A 15 -4.20 0.22 15.14
C GLY A 15 -5.69 0.60 15.01
N MET A 16 -6.05 1.43 14.04
CA MET A 16 -7.43 1.78 13.70
C MET A 16 -7.98 0.97 12.52
N ASP A 17 -7.23 -0.01 11.99
CA ASP A 17 -7.54 -0.75 10.76
C ASP A 17 -7.76 0.16 9.54
N ARG A 18 -7.20 1.38 9.56
CA ARG A 18 -7.31 2.36 8.46
C ARG A 18 -6.14 2.32 7.50
N LEU A 19 -5.08 1.61 7.87
CA LEU A 19 -3.88 1.42 7.09
C LEU A 19 -3.45 -0.03 7.28
N SER A 20 -3.13 -0.71 6.19
CA SER A 20 -2.57 -2.05 6.20
C SER A 20 -1.25 -2.04 5.44
N GLY A 21 -0.28 -2.80 5.93
CA GLY A 21 1.03 -2.85 5.31
C GLY A 21 2.02 -3.70 6.08
N VAL A 22 3.26 -3.71 5.61
CA VAL A 22 4.37 -4.38 6.28
C VAL A 22 5.55 -3.43 6.44
N MET A 23 6.22 -3.51 7.59
CA MET A 23 7.49 -2.83 7.81
C MET A 23 8.64 -3.75 7.38
N ASP A 24 9.40 -3.30 6.39
CA ASP A 24 10.65 -3.93 5.98
C ASP A 24 11.73 -3.72 7.06
N ASP A 25 12.73 -4.60 7.12
CA ASP A 25 13.82 -4.56 8.10
C ASP A 25 14.67 -3.27 8.00
N ARG A 26 14.62 -2.63 6.84
CA ARG A 26 15.26 -1.34 6.54
C ARG A 26 14.42 -0.12 6.95
N GLY A 27 13.29 -0.33 7.63
CA GLY A 27 12.42 0.75 8.10
C GLY A 27 11.55 1.39 7.02
N LYS A 28 11.35 0.70 5.88
CA LYS A 28 10.39 1.11 4.86
C LYS A 28 9.02 0.51 5.17
N PHE A 29 7.99 1.33 5.13
CA PHE A 29 6.61 0.85 5.19
C PHE A 29 6.13 0.55 3.76
N ILE A 30 5.68 -0.68 3.53
CA ILE A 30 5.05 -1.11 2.29
C ILE A 30 3.55 -1.11 2.56
N TYR A 31 2.84 -0.17 1.94
CA TYR A 31 1.38 -0.15 1.98
C TYR A 31 0.84 -1.32 1.17
N ILE A 32 -0.13 -2.04 1.73
CA ILE A 32 -0.87 -3.08 1.05
C ILE A 32 -2.34 -2.70 1.13
N SER A 33 -2.99 -2.57 -0.02
CA SER A 33 -4.41 -2.23 -0.06
C SER A 33 -5.29 -3.37 0.45
N ILE A 34 -6.53 -3.06 0.82
CA ILE A 34 -7.49 -4.07 1.26
C ILE A 34 -7.75 -5.08 0.13
N GLU A 35 -7.80 -4.60 -1.12
CA GLU A 35 -8.00 -5.42 -2.31
C GLU A 35 -6.83 -6.40 -2.53
N GLU A 36 -5.59 -5.92 -2.39
CA GLU A 36 -4.38 -6.76 -2.48
C GLU A 36 -4.37 -7.82 -1.38
N MET A 37 -4.73 -7.45 -0.14
CA MET A 37 -4.89 -8.41 0.96
C MET A 37 -6.00 -9.44 0.70
N GLN A 38 -7.10 -9.03 0.09
CA GLN A 38 -8.19 -9.92 -0.27
C GLN A 38 -7.75 -10.91 -1.36
N ALA A 39 -6.98 -10.46 -2.36
CA ALA A 39 -6.42 -11.33 -3.40
C ALA A 39 -5.52 -12.43 -2.80
N VAL A 40 -4.67 -12.07 -1.83
CA VAL A 40 -3.85 -13.03 -1.07
C VAL A 40 -4.74 -14.02 -0.30
N ALA A 41 -5.77 -13.53 0.40
CA ALA A 41 -6.67 -14.38 1.17
C ALA A 41 -7.44 -15.37 0.28
N ASP A 42 -7.91 -14.92 -0.88
CA ASP A 42 -8.63 -15.75 -1.84
C ASP A 42 -7.73 -16.80 -2.49
N TYR A 43 -6.48 -16.45 -2.75
CA TYR A 43 -5.47 -17.40 -3.21
C TYR A 43 -5.25 -18.54 -2.21
N ILE A 44 -5.05 -18.20 -0.92
CA ILE A 44 -4.88 -19.19 0.15
C ILE A 44 -6.14 -20.05 0.28
N ARG A 45 -7.34 -19.45 0.26
CA ARG A 45 -8.60 -20.22 0.34
C ARG A 45 -8.77 -21.21 -0.83
N LYS A 46 -8.41 -20.81 -2.05
CA LYS A 46 -8.53 -21.66 -3.25
C LYS A 46 -7.52 -22.81 -3.26
N HIS A 47 -6.28 -22.56 -2.84
CA HIS A 47 -5.20 -23.55 -2.88
C HIS A 47 -5.05 -24.36 -1.59
N GLY A 48 -5.77 -23.98 -0.52
CA GLY A 48 -5.69 -24.62 0.78
C GLY A 48 -4.46 -24.17 1.56
N ARG A 49 -3.76 -25.10 2.22
CA ARG A 49 -2.54 -24.76 2.97
C ARG A 49 -1.41 -24.45 2.00
N VAL A 50 -1.07 -23.17 1.91
CA VAL A 50 0.04 -22.68 1.07
C VAL A 50 1.27 -22.44 1.94
N SER A 51 2.46 -22.86 1.48
CA SER A 51 3.71 -22.53 2.15
C SER A 51 4.12 -21.08 1.86
N ILE A 52 4.86 -20.46 2.78
CA ILE A 52 5.36 -19.08 2.59
C ILE A 52 6.16 -18.97 1.28
N SER A 53 6.99 -19.95 0.95
CA SER A 53 7.76 -19.97 -0.30
C SER A 53 6.86 -19.98 -1.54
N HIS A 54 5.75 -20.73 -1.50
CA HIS A 54 4.82 -20.77 -2.63
C HIS A 54 4.04 -19.45 -2.74
N LEU A 55 3.66 -18.85 -1.61
CA LEU A 55 3.03 -17.54 -1.60
C LEU A 55 3.97 -16.45 -2.13
N ALA A 56 5.23 -16.46 -1.72
CA ALA A 56 6.25 -15.52 -2.19
C ALA A 56 6.53 -15.66 -3.69
N ASN A 57 6.55 -16.88 -4.23
CA ASN A 57 6.75 -17.10 -5.66
C ASN A 57 5.61 -16.53 -6.51
N ASN A 58 4.39 -16.44 -5.96
CA ASN A 58 3.22 -15.91 -6.66
C ASN A 58 2.84 -14.51 -6.13
N SER A 59 3.63 -13.87 -5.27
CA SER A 59 3.22 -12.63 -4.59
C SER A 59 2.99 -11.47 -5.56
N ASN A 60 3.71 -11.47 -6.68
CA ASN A 60 3.58 -10.45 -7.73
C ASN A 60 2.21 -10.50 -8.45
N GLU A 61 1.43 -11.58 -8.29
CA GLU A 61 0.07 -11.66 -8.83
C GLU A 61 -0.95 -10.94 -7.94
N PHE A 62 -0.61 -10.68 -6.66
CA PHE A 62 -1.55 -10.17 -5.66
C PHE A 62 -1.16 -8.81 -5.10
N ILE A 63 0.14 -8.49 -5.08
CA ILE A 63 0.68 -7.26 -4.50
C ILE A 63 1.61 -6.62 -5.52
N ASP A 64 1.35 -5.34 -5.82
CA ASP A 64 2.23 -4.54 -6.67
C ASP A 64 3.34 -3.91 -5.82
N LEU A 65 4.55 -4.44 -5.96
CA LEU A 65 5.73 -3.99 -5.23
C LEU A 65 6.50 -2.89 -5.98
N GLU A 66 6.01 -2.44 -7.14
CA GLU A 66 6.64 -1.32 -7.84
C GLU A 66 6.40 0.00 -7.11
N PRO A 67 7.42 0.86 -6.99
CA PRO A 67 7.27 2.16 -6.35
C PRO A 67 6.33 3.04 -7.17
N LYS A 68 5.09 3.19 -6.70
CA LYS A 68 4.15 4.15 -7.27
C LYS A 68 4.60 5.57 -6.92
N PRO A 69 4.76 6.47 -7.91
CA PRO A 69 5.07 7.86 -7.60
C PRO A 69 3.96 8.42 -6.70
N LEU A 70 4.37 8.92 -5.53
CA LEU A 70 3.50 9.71 -4.69
C LEU A 70 3.22 10.99 -5.49
N TYR A 71 1.94 11.26 -5.77
CA TYR A 71 1.40 12.37 -6.57
C TYR A 71 1.43 12.15 -8.09
N ASP A 72 0.23 11.98 -8.67
CA ASP A 72 -0.04 12.27 -10.08
C ASP A 72 -0.06 13.81 -10.19
N GLU A 73 0.84 14.42 -10.96
CA GLU A 73 0.83 15.87 -11.26
C GLU A 73 -0.33 16.24 -12.22
N LYS A 74 -1.52 15.67 -12.01
CA LYS A 74 -2.70 15.96 -12.81
C LYS A 74 -3.79 16.53 -11.92
N GLU A 75 -3.69 17.82 -11.64
CA GLU A 75 -4.80 18.79 -11.67
C GLU A 75 -4.35 20.13 -11.09
N GLU A 76 -3.74 20.97 -11.92
CA GLU A 76 -3.80 22.43 -11.73
C GLU A 76 -3.67 23.15 -13.08
N SER A 77 -4.67 22.98 -13.94
CA SER A 77 -5.02 24.00 -14.94
C SER A 77 -6.38 24.58 -14.57
N HIS A 78 -6.40 25.44 -13.56
CA HIS A 78 -7.49 26.38 -13.37
C HIS A 78 -7.54 27.26 -14.63
N GLN A 79 -8.56 27.07 -15.45
CA GLN A 79 -8.98 28.05 -16.44
C GLN A 79 -9.56 29.24 -15.68
N ASP A 80 -8.74 30.25 -15.43
CA ASP A 80 -9.23 31.59 -15.15
C ASP A 80 -8.43 32.58 -15.99
N GLU A 81 -8.91 32.82 -17.21
CA GLU A 81 -8.73 34.13 -17.83
C GLU A 81 -10.08 34.53 -18.43
N SER A 82 -10.89 35.10 -17.54
CA SER A 82 -12.03 35.94 -17.84
C SER A 82 -11.64 37.03 -18.85
N ALA A 83 -12.53 37.23 -19.82
CA ALA A 83 -12.45 38.20 -20.91
C ALA A 83 -12.08 39.64 -20.49
N PRO A 84 -11.48 40.40 -21.41
CA PRO A 84 -11.83 41.81 -21.64
C PRO A 84 -12.86 41.95 -22.77
#